data_AF-W7XGD8-F1
#
_entry.id   AF-W7XGD8-F1
#
_cell.length_a   1.000
_cell.length_b   1.000
_cell.length_c   1.000
_cell.angle_alpha   90.00
_cell.angle_beta   90.00
_cell.angle_gamma   90.00
#
_symmetry.space_group_name_H-M   'P 1'
#
loop_
_entity.id
_entity.type
_entity.pdbx_description
1 polymer ?
#
loop_
_entity_poly.entity_id
_entity_poly.type
_entity_poly.pdbx_seq_one_letter_code
_entity_poly.pdbx_strand_id
1 'polypeptide(L)'
;MELLMQNQVNLKCQKHNKNEIIYIQVNELEENKCIFYCEACVSIDYYFKPSNYVRIKQVLDFNDQSIVFSWPPLNDNNLQQQLIQLSTKEQVYQNILSKDVVTFFEELKMQLLHKINVCQTKAINLVQEFPNIEKHIIQEYQKISKINTFKDLFLDQKTNLQQKEALCKSFINEFIRQKDKNTQFFQQIFNEQDKLKQAINLDALDQIRKQMLQIIDQYFDSNAFSLQQFSNNLRSLKQIQKNEPQQNQNHEIQIINQQISYYNQQINQPIKIQEDLLSKIQFIQSIYCEDKYDRLKIAVNQDNNQIELATQNVKIGWSGCYYTNLIFDRNQDYIIRFRVRQKYNYKKAEMQLGLASNAQYDKFFPYDNLSCLMQFFENKISISDINQGIAKVIKGDLKNISSNEDLQLKVSINQGILELSDINQNNVIGLLDKYKQKLSLQNLRFFVQLNCYSILSILQFINIQG
;
A
#
# COMPACT_ATOMS: atom_id res chain seq x y z
N MET A 1 8.12 20.26 24.33
CA MET A 1 6.80 20.49 24.94
C MET A 1 6.62 21.95 25.37
N GLU A 2 7.15 22.91 24.60
CA GLU A 2 7.09 24.34 24.95
C GLU A 2 6.76 25.24 23.74
N LEU A 3 6.18 24.67 22.67
CA LEU A 3 5.82 25.38 21.44
C LEU A 3 4.39 25.10 20.95
N LEU A 4 3.50 24.65 21.84
CA LEU A 4 2.06 24.45 21.55
C LEU A 4 1.15 25.46 22.28
N MET A 5 1.66 26.63 22.67
CA MET A 5 0.90 27.67 23.38
C MET A 5 1.01 29.05 22.73
N GLN A 6 0.78 29.19 21.42
CA GLN A 6 0.77 30.51 20.77
C GLN A 6 -0.46 30.83 19.90
N ASN A 7 -1.56 30.08 20.02
CA ASN A 7 -2.85 30.45 19.41
C ASN A 7 -3.97 30.72 20.43
N GLN A 8 -3.64 31.26 21.60
CA GLN A 8 -4.68 31.84 22.48
C GLN A 8 -4.89 33.30 22.11
N VAL A 9 -5.91 33.57 21.30
CA VAL A 9 -6.45 34.94 21.18
C VAL A 9 -7.03 35.28 22.55
N ASN A 10 -6.29 36.05 23.34
CA ASN A 10 -6.62 36.34 24.74
C ASN A 10 -7.72 37.42 24.83
N LEU A 11 -8.91 37.11 24.30
CA LEU A 11 -10.07 38.01 24.25
C LEU A 11 -10.79 38.01 25.60
N LYS A 12 -10.72 39.13 26.31
CA LYS A 12 -11.42 39.32 27.59
C LYS A 12 -12.84 39.81 27.36
N CYS A 13 -13.77 39.28 28.14
CA CYS A 13 -15.15 39.72 28.08
C CYS A 13 -15.29 41.17 28.59
N GLN A 14 -15.93 42.03 27.80
CA GLN A 14 -16.16 43.44 28.14
C GLN A 14 -17.06 43.63 29.37
N LYS A 15 -17.96 42.69 29.65
CA LYS A 15 -18.84 42.70 30.84
C LYS A 15 -18.18 42.07 32.06
N HIS A 16 -17.25 41.15 31.84
CA HIS A 16 -16.59 40.37 32.88
C HIS A 16 -15.08 40.30 32.61
N ASN A 17 -14.35 41.36 32.94
CA ASN A 17 -12.94 41.57 32.57
C ASN A 17 -11.96 40.48 33.04
N LYS A 18 -12.37 39.60 33.96
CA LYS A 18 -11.59 38.46 34.45
C LYS A 18 -11.83 37.16 33.67
N ASN A 19 -12.85 37.13 32.82
CA ASN A 19 -13.27 35.93 32.10
C ASN A 19 -12.91 36.04 30.62
N GLU A 20 -12.43 34.93 30.08
CA GLU A 20 -12.16 34.78 28.65
C GLU A 20 -13.46 34.59 27.87
N ILE A 21 -13.49 35.05 26.63
CA ILE A 21 -14.60 34.81 25.71
C ILE A 21 -14.52 33.35 25.22
N ILE A 22 -15.62 32.63 25.34
CA ILE A 22 -15.70 31.19 25.04
C ILE A 22 -16.66 30.91 23.89
N TYR A 23 -17.71 31.73 23.74
CA TYR A 23 -18.75 31.55 22.72
C TYR A 23 -18.91 32.80 21.86
N ILE A 24 -19.34 32.58 20.61
CA ILE A 24 -19.78 33.61 19.68
C ILE A 24 -21.23 33.32 19.33
N GLN A 25 -22.09 34.34 19.42
CA GLN A 25 -23.44 34.28 18.90
C GLN A 25 -23.40 34.33 17.37
N VAL A 26 -24.02 33.35 16.72
CA VAL A 26 -24.02 33.19 15.26
C VAL A 26 -25.41 33.21 14.65
N ASN A 27 -26.46 33.22 15.47
CA ASN A 27 -27.85 33.27 15.04
C ASN A 27 -28.65 34.26 15.92
N GLU A 28 -29.75 34.78 15.38
CA GLU A 28 -30.61 35.78 16.05
C GLU A 28 -29.82 37.01 16.54
N LEU A 29 -28.97 37.58 15.67
CA LEU A 29 -28.13 38.74 16.02
C LEU A 29 -28.96 40.02 16.16
N GLU A 30 -28.70 40.80 17.22
CA GLU A 30 -29.26 42.13 17.42
C GLU A 30 -28.15 43.18 17.23
N GLU A 31 -28.42 44.25 16.46
CA GLU A 31 -27.41 45.24 16.03
C GLU A 31 -26.63 45.91 17.18
N ASN A 32 -27.20 45.98 18.39
CA ASN A 32 -26.62 46.66 19.55
C ASN A 32 -26.18 45.72 20.69
N LYS A 33 -26.16 44.39 20.47
CA LYS A 33 -25.69 43.42 21.47
C LYS A 33 -24.31 42.87 21.15
N CYS A 34 -23.50 42.72 22.21
CA CYS A 34 -22.20 42.06 22.10
C CYS A 34 -22.41 40.57 21.78
N ILE A 35 -21.83 40.11 20.67
CA ILE A 35 -21.90 38.71 20.23
C ILE A 35 -20.94 37.78 20.97
N PHE A 36 -20.04 38.33 21.79
CA PHE A 36 -19.02 37.58 22.50
C PHE A 36 -19.43 37.26 23.94
N TYR A 37 -19.45 35.98 24.26
CA TYR A 37 -19.94 35.47 25.54
C TYR A 37 -18.83 34.72 26.28
N CYS A 38 -18.57 35.12 27.53
CA CYS A 38 -17.82 34.30 28.47
C CYS A 38 -18.76 33.39 29.27
N GLU A 39 -18.20 32.51 30.09
CA GLU A 39 -18.96 31.61 30.97
C GLU A 39 -19.98 32.37 31.83
N ALA A 40 -19.58 33.47 32.47
CA ALA A 40 -20.49 34.27 33.29
C ALA A 40 -21.61 34.95 32.48
N CYS A 41 -21.37 35.29 31.20
CA CYS A 41 -22.43 35.82 30.33
C CYS A 41 -23.50 34.77 30.04
N VAL A 42 -23.08 33.52 29.80
CA VAL A 42 -24.00 32.39 29.58
C VAL A 42 -24.86 32.14 30.81
N SER A 43 -24.27 32.18 32.00
CA SER A 43 -24.96 31.90 33.26
C SER A 43 -26.02 32.94 33.65
N ILE A 44 -25.90 34.17 33.13
CA ILE A 44 -26.81 35.29 33.45
C ILE A 44 -27.86 35.49 32.34
N ASP A 45 -27.61 34.97 31.14
CA ASP A 45 -28.54 35.07 30.01
C ASP A 45 -29.66 34.03 30.11
N TYR A 46 -30.82 34.48 30.59
CA TYR A 46 -32.02 33.66 30.73
C TYR A 46 -32.53 33.07 29.40
N TYR A 47 -32.17 33.68 28.26
CA TYR A 47 -32.63 33.26 26.93
C TYR A 47 -31.54 32.56 26.13
N PHE A 48 -30.44 32.13 26.78
CA PHE A 48 -29.36 31.43 26.11
C PHE A 48 -29.82 30.11 25.48
N LYS A 49 -29.79 30.05 24.13
CA LYS A 49 -30.09 28.84 23.34
C LYS A 49 -28.81 28.32 22.70
N PRO A 50 -28.28 27.13 23.07
CA PRO A 50 -27.04 26.60 22.50
C PRO A 50 -26.98 26.52 20.96
N SER A 51 -28.13 26.39 20.30
CA SER A 51 -28.24 26.39 18.83
C SER A 51 -27.84 27.72 18.18
N ASN A 52 -27.81 28.82 18.93
CA ASN A 52 -27.50 30.15 18.42
C ASN A 52 -26.06 30.57 18.67
N TYR A 53 -25.27 29.71 19.33
CA TYR A 53 -23.90 30.03 19.74
C TYR A 53 -22.93 28.92 19.31
N VAL A 54 -21.70 29.33 19.02
CA VAL A 54 -20.59 28.45 18.64
C VAL A 54 -19.46 28.64 19.65
N ARG A 55 -18.83 27.56 20.09
CA ARG A 55 -17.59 27.67 20.88
C ARG A 55 -16.45 28.11 19.99
N ILE A 56 -15.73 29.15 20.42
CA ILE A 56 -14.53 29.64 19.72
C ILE A 56 -13.51 28.51 19.54
N LYS A 57 -13.30 27.71 20.59
CA LYS A 57 -12.40 26.57 20.52
C LYS A 57 -12.77 25.57 19.42
N GLN A 58 -14.06 25.32 19.16
CA GLN A 58 -14.48 24.43 18.07
C GLN A 58 -14.16 25.01 16.68
N VAL A 59 -14.19 26.33 16.54
CA VAL A 59 -13.78 27.02 15.31
C VAL A 59 -12.27 26.97 15.13
N LEU A 60 -11.50 27.18 16.21
CA LEU A 60 -10.05 27.15 16.17
C LEU A 60 -9.48 25.74 15.96
N ASP A 61 -10.14 24.73 16.53
CA ASP A 61 -9.76 23.32 16.42
C ASP A 61 -10.40 22.64 15.19
N PHE A 62 -11.06 23.42 14.31
CA PHE A 62 -11.72 22.90 13.10
C PHE A 62 -10.70 22.26 12.15
N ASN A 63 -11.10 21.15 11.53
CA ASN A 63 -10.35 20.47 10.49
C ASN A 63 -11.32 19.88 9.45
N ASP A 64 -10.78 19.38 8.34
CA ASP A 64 -11.57 18.92 7.19
C ASP A 64 -12.51 17.73 7.49
N GLN A 65 -12.44 17.14 8.70
CA GLN A 65 -13.23 15.97 9.12
C GLN A 65 -14.14 16.27 10.32
N SER A 66 -14.08 17.49 10.88
CA SER A 66 -14.89 17.87 12.03
C SER A 66 -16.03 18.81 11.64
N ILE A 67 -17.12 18.76 12.39
CA ILE A 67 -18.26 19.67 12.20
C ILE A 67 -18.31 20.62 13.39
N VAL A 68 -18.35 21.92 13.11
CA VAL A 68 -18.56 22.93 14.14
C VAL A 68 -20.04 22.97 14.48
N PHE A 69 -20.36 22.67 15.74
CA PHE A 69 -21.74 22.66 16.20
C PHE A 69 -22.37 24.05 16.07
N SER A 70 -23.58 24.14 15.50
CA SER A 70 -24.32 25.38 15.23
C SER A 70 -23.74 26.27 14.14
N TRP A 71 -22.77 25.77 13.35
CA TRP A 71 -22.22 26.48 12.20
C TRP A 71 -22.18 25.58 10.94
N PRO A 72 -22.72 26.04 9.79
CA PRO A 72 -23.45 27.30 9.62
C PRO A 72 -24.77 27.33 10.42
N PRO A 73 -25.35 28.50 10.67
CA PRO A 73 -26.69 28.60 11.25
C PRO A 73 -27.70 27.98 10.28
N LEU A 74 -28.44 26.98 10.75
CA LEU A 74 -29.44 26.25 9.96
C LEU A 74 -30.81 26.39 10.60
N ASN A 75 -31.84 26.52 9.77
CA ASN A 75 -33.23 26.59 10.24
C ASN A 75 -33.81 25.20 10.59
N ASP A 76 -33.11 24.11 10.27
CA ASP A 76 -33.55 22.73 10.50
C ASP A 76 -32.63 21.99 11.49
N ASN A 77 -33.14 21.80 12.71
CA ASN A 77 -32.45 21.10 13.79
C ASN A 77 -32.21 19.60 13.48
N ASN A 78 -33.05 18.97 12.66
CA ASN A 78 -32.85 17.57 12.26
C ASN A 78 -31.67 17.43 11.31
N LEU A 79 -31.53 18.38 10.37
CA LEU A 79 -30.40 18.42 9.45
C LEU A 79 -29.08 18.64 10.21
N GLN A 80 -29.08 19.52 11.21
CA GLN A 80 -27.93 19.73 12.08
C GLN A 80 -27.53 18.46 12.85
N GLN A 81 -28.51 17.69 13.37
CA GLN A 81 -28.24 16.40 14.02
C GLN A 81 -27.70 15.34 13.06
N GLN A 82 -28.22 15.27 11.82
CA GLN A 82 -27.74 14.35 10.80
C GLN A 82 -26.28 14.62 10.42
N LEU A 83 -25.91 15.89 10.28
CA LEU A 83 -24.53 16.31 10.03
C LEU A 83 -23.59 15.84 11.16
N ILE A 84 -23.95 16.07 12.42
CA ILE A 84 -23.14 15.63 13.58
C ILE A 84 -22.96 14.11 13.59
N GLN A 85 -24.01 13.36 13.24
CA GLN A 85 -23.93 11.89 13.14
C GLN A 85 -22.99 11.40 12.02
N LEU A 86 -22.79 12.18 10.96
CA LEU A 86 -21.84 11.82 9.89
C LEU A 86 -20.39 11.91 10.38
N SER A 87 -20.03 13.00 11.07
CA SER A 87 -18.66 13.17 11.62
C SER A 87 -18.26 12.11 12.66
N THR A 88 -19.24 11.41 13.25
CA THR A 88 -19.00 10.36 14.27
C THR A 88 -19.00 8.94 13.70
N LYS A 89 -19.51 8.70 12.49
CA LYS A 89 -19.69 7.36 11.89
C LYS A 89 -18.67 7.01 10.79
N GLU A 90 -17.89 7.99 10.31
CA GLU A 90 -17.14 7.89 9.05
C GLU A 90 -15.99 6.86 9.07
N GLN A 91 -15.36 6.60 10.22
CA GLN A 91 -14.20 5.69 10.30
C GLN A 91 -14.55 4.20 10.40
N VAL A 92 -15.78 3.86 10.78
CA VAL A 92 -16.19 2.46 11.03
C VAL A 92 -16.66 1.78 9.73
N TYR A 93 -17.40 2.48 8.88
CA TYR A 93 -18.06 1.87 7.72
C TYR A 93 -17.11 1.61 6.53
N GLN A 94 -16.15 2.50 6.24
CA GLN A 94 -15.27 2.35 5.07
C GLN A 94 -14.26 1.21 5.21
N ASN A 95 -13.70 1.02 6.42
CA ASN A 95 -12.70 -0.01 6.70
C ASN A 95 -13.31 -1.42 6.80
N ILE A 96 -14.55 -1.53 7.29
CA ILE A 96 -15.22 -2.83 7.43
C ILE A 96 -15.72 -3.33 6.07
N LEU A 97 -16.45 -2.51 5.31
CA LEU A 97 -17.03 -2.92 4.03
C LEU A 97 -15.97 -3.31 2.99
N SER A 98 -14.88 -2.53 2.88
CA SER A 98 -13.80 -2.83 1.93
C SER A 98 -13.10 -4.15 2.28
N LYS A 99 -12.88 -4.40 3.57
CA LYS A 99 -12.25 -5.63 4.05
C LYS A 99 -13.15 -6.83 3.84
N ASP A 100 -14.44 -6.71 4.11
CA ASP A 100 -15.40 -7.82 4.00
C ASP A 100 -15.56 -8.26 2.53
N VAL A 101 -15.63 -7.31 1.59
CA VAL A 101 -15.66 -7.61 0.15
C VAL A 101 -14.40 -8.34 -0.29
N VAL A 102 -13.22 -7.84 0.09
CA VAL A 102 -11.94 -8.47 -0.26
C VAL A 102 -11.83 -9.87 0.36
N THR A 103 -12.22 -10.01 1.63
CA THR A 103 -12.16 -11.29 2.37
C THR A 103 -13.06 -12.32 1.69
N PHE A 104 -14.30 -11.96 1.35
CA PHE A 104 -15.23 -12.87 0.68
C PHE A 104 -14.68 -13.41 -0.65
N PHE A 105 -14.13 -12.54 -1.50
CA PHE A 105 -13.62 -12.98 -2.81
C PHE A 105 -12.34 -13.82 -2.70
N GLU A 106 -11.46 -13.53 -1.75
CA GLU A 106 -10.28 -14.37 -1.49
C GLU A 106 -10.67 -15.74 -0.94
N GLU A 107 -11.64 -15.82 -0.04
CA GLU A 107 -12.17 -17.09 0.46
C GLU A 107 -12.82 -17.91 -0.66
N LEU A 108 -13.65 -17.30 -1.50
CA LEU A 108 -14.28 -17.96 -2.64
C LEU A 108 -13.23 -18.53 -3.60
N LYS A 109 -12.20 -17.74 -3.93
CA LYS A 109 -11.09 -18.16 -4.80
C LYS A 109 -10.34 -19.35 -4.21
N MET A 110 -10.01 -19.29 -2.92
CA MET A 110 -9.32 -20.38 -2.22
C MET A 110 -10.14 -21.67 -2.23
N GLN A 111 -11.44 -21.59 -1.97
CA GLN A 111 -12.33 -22.74 -1.98
C GLN A 111 -12.46 -23.37 -3.38
N LEU A 112 -12.62 -22.54 -4.41
CA LEU A 112 -12.67 -23.00 -5.80
C LEU A 112 -11.37 -23.68 -6.22
N LEU A 113 -10.21 -23.06 -5.95
CA LEU A 113 -8.90 -23.63 -6.25
C LEU A 113 -8.68 -24.96 -5.53
N HIS A 114 -9.06 -25.06 -4.25
CA HIS A 114 -8.95 -26.29 -3.50
C HIS A 114 -9.78 -27.42 -4.14
N LYS A 115 -11.03 -27.15 -4.52
CA LYS A 115 -11.89 -28.15 -5.18
C LYS A 115 -11.33 -28.58 -6.54
N ILE A 116 -10.83 -27.63 -7.34
CA ILE A 116 -10.18 -27.91 -8.62
C ILE A 116 -8.97 -28.83 -8.42
N ASN A 117 -8.09 -28.51 -7.47
CA ASN A 117 -6.91 -29.32 -7.17
C ASN A 117 -7.27 -30.74 -6.72
N VAL A 118 -8.29 -30.89 -5.86
CA VAL A 118 -8.77 -32.22 -5.44
C VAL A 118 -9.28 -33.02 -6.64
N CYS A 119 -10.07 -32.41 -7.53
CA CYS A 119 -10.56 -33.07 -8.74
C CYS A 119 -9.42 -33.45 -9.69
N GLN A 120 -8.45 -32.54 -9.89
CA GLN A 120 -7.28 -32.78 -10.73
C GLN A 120 -6.45 -33.96 -10.22
N THR A 121 -6.14 -33.99 -8.92
CA THR A 121 -5.38 -35.11 -8.31
C THR A 121 -6.11 -36.43 -8.50
N LYS A 122 -7.44 -36.46 -8.29
CA LYS A 122 -8.24 -37.68 -8.53
C LYS A 122 -8.18 -38.13 -9.99
N ALA A 123 -8.30 -37.19 -10.94
CA ALA A 123 -8.22 -37.50 -12.36
C ALA A 123 -6.84 -38.04 -12.76
N ILE A 124 -5.76 -37.40 -12.30
CA ILE A 124 -4.38 -37.85 -12.57
C ILE A 124 -4.14 -39.25 -11.99
N ASN A 125 -4.55 -39.51 -10.75
CA ASN A 125 -4.39 -40.81 -10.13
C ASN A 125 -5.12 -41.90 -10.92
N LEU A 126 -6.34 -41.62 -11.41
CA LEU A 126 -7.07 -42.54 -12.29
C LEU A 126 -6.32 -42.78 -13.61
N VAL A 127 -5.75 -41.74 -14.23
CA VAL A 127 -4.95 -41.89 -15.47
C VAL A 127 -3.72 -42.78 -15.24
N GLN A 128 -3.08 -42.64 -14.08
CA GLN A 128 -1.87 -43.38 -13.74
C GLN A 128 -2.10 -44.89 -13.52
N GLU A 129 -3.34 -45.31 -13.26
CA GLU A 129 -3.68 -46.73 -13.11
C GLU A 129 -3.91 -47.46 -14.44
N PHE A 130 -4.14 -46.75 -15.56
CA PHE A 130 -4.40 -47.40 -16.85
C PHE A 130 -3.27 -48.33 -17.34
N PRO A 131 -1.98 -47.95 -17.25
CA PRO A 131 -0.89 -48.85 -17.64
C PRO A 131 -0.88 -50.15 -16.82
N ASN A 132 -1.27 -50.09 -15.55
CA ASN A 132 -1.35 -51.27 -14.68
C ASN A 132 -2.48 -52.20 -15.14
N ILE A 133 -3.62 -51.62 -15.52
CA ILE A 133 -4.77 -52.36 -16.05
C ILE A 133 -4.38 -53.04 -17.36
N GLU A 134 -3.81 -52.32 -18.32
CA GLU A 134 -3.38 -52.90 -19.61
C GLU A 134 -2.38 -54.05 -19.42
N LYS A 135 -1.41 -53.86 -18.52
CA LYS A 135 -0.45 -54.91 -18.15
C LYS A 135 -1.15 -56.13 -17.54
N HIS A 136 -2.15 -55.94 -16.69
CA HIS A 136 -2.93 -57.03 -16.12
C HIS A 136 -3.70 -57.82 -17.19
N ILE A 137 -4.34 -57.14 -18.15
CA ILE A 137 -5.04 -57.80 -19.27
C ILE A 137 -4.08 -58.68 -20.07
N ILE A 138 -2.90 -58.16 -20.39
CA ILE A 138 -1.86 -58.92 -21.12
C ILE A 138 -1.38 -60.13 -20.31
N GLN A 139 -1.20 -59.98 -18.99
CA GLN A 139 -0.82 -61.08 -18.12
C GLN A 139 -1.89 -62.18 -18.05
N GLU A 140 -3.16 -61.81 -17.92
CA GLU A 140 -4.26 -62.78 -17.94
C GLU A 140 -4.38 -63.47 -19.30
N TYR A 141 -4.16 -62.75 -20.41
CA TYR A 141 -4.05 -63.35 -21.74
C TYR A 141 -2.92 -64.39 -21.83
N GLN A 142 -1.73 -64.08 -21.32
CA GLN A 142 -0.61 -65.02 -21.33
C GLN A 142 -0.90 -66.27 -20.50
N LYS A 143 -1.54 -66.11 -19.33
CA LYS A 143 -1.96 -67.22 -18.47
C LYS A 143 -2.99 -68.11 -19.15
N ILE A 144 -4.03 -67.51 -19.74
CA ILE A 144 -5.11 -68.26 -20.39
C ILE A 144 -4.58 -68.96 -21.63
N SER A 145 -3.91 -68.23 -22.54
CA SER A 145 -3.40 -68.78 -23.80
C SER A 145 -2.37 -69.88 -23.63
N LYS A 146 -1.66 -69.91 -22.49
CA LYS A 146 -0.52 -70.81 -22.22
C LYS A 146 0.44 -70.88 -23.42
N ILE A 147 0.62 -69.75 -24.10
CA ILE A 147 1.29 -69.70 -25.41
C ILE A 147 2.73 -70.20 -25.35
N ASN A 148 3.39 -70.03 -24.20
CA ASN A 148 4.73 -70.58 -23.98
C ASN A 148 4.72 -72.11 -23.91
N THR A 149 3.75 -72.71 -23.20
CA THR A 149 3.58 -74.18 -23.19
C THR A 149 3.29 -74.70 -24.59
N PHE A 150 2.46 -73.99 -25.37
CA PHE A 150 2.21 -74.34 -26.76
C PHE A 150 3.48 -74.24 -27.60
N LYS A 151 4.29 -73.19 -27.41
CA LYS A 151 5.59 -73.00 -28.07
C LYS A 151 6.58 -74.13 -27.72
N ASP A 152 6.61 -74.58 -26.47
CA ASP A 152 7.52 -75.63 -26.00
C ASP A 152 7.25 -76.97 -26.69
N LEU A 153 5.99 -77.26 -27.09
CA LEU A 153 5.64 -78.46 -27.87
C LEU A 153 6.38 -78.53 -29.22
N PHE A 154 6.76 -77.38 -29.79
CA PHE A 154 7.51 -77.32 -31.04
C PHE A 154 9.03 -77.46 -30.81
N LEU A 155 9.52 -76.92 -29.69
CA LEU A 155 10.95 -76.86 -29.34
C LEU A 155 11.50 -78.18 -28.78
N ASP A 156 10.64 -79.09 -28.32
CA ASP A 156 11.08 -80.40 -27.83
C ASP A 156 11.79 -81.21 -28.94
N GLN A 157 13.06 -81.56 -28.73
CA GLN A 157 13.88 -82.30 -29.68
C GLN A 157 13.69 -83.83 -29.58
N LYS A 158 12.97 -84.32 -28.55
CA LYS A 158 12.86 -85.76 -28.25
C LYS A 158 11.64 -86.44 -28.88
N THR A 159 10.67 -85.68 -29.36
CA THR A 159 9.41 -86.19 -29.93
C THR A 159 9.45 -86.22 -31.46
N ASN A 160 8.97 -87.32 -32.05
CA ASN A 160 8.84 -87.42 -33.51
C ASN A 160 7.63 -86.61 -34.03
N LEU A 161 7.57 -86.37 -35.34
CA LEU A 161 6.56 -85.49 -35.94
C LEU A 161 5.11 -85.93 -35.66
N GLN A 162 4.83 -87.23 -35.69
CA GLN A 162 3.48 -87.77 -35.42
C GLN A 162 3.06 -87.57 -33.97
N GLN A 163 3.98 -87.74 -33.02
CA GLN A 163 3.72 -87.47 -31.61
C GLN A 163 3.48 -85.98 -31.36
N LYS A 164 4.26 -85.10 -32.01
CA LYS A 164 4.05 -83.65 -31.93
C LYS A 164 2.69 -83.24 -32.46
N GLU A 165 2.25 -83.81 -33.59
CA GLU A 165 0.94 -83.55 -34.17
C GLU A 165 -0.19 -83.97 -33.22
N ALA A 166 -0.09 -85.16 -32.62
CA ALA A 166 -1.07 -85.65 -31.67
C ALA A 166 -1.17 -84.75 -30.41
N LEU A 167 -0.02 -84.33 -29.86
CA LEU A 167 0.04 -83.42 -28.71
C LEU A 167 -0.54 -82.05 -29.06
N CYS A 168 -0.21 -81.48 -30.22
CA CYS A 168 -0.75 -80.20 -30.67
C CYS A 168 -2.27 -80.26 -30.86
N LYS A 169 -2.79 -81.33 -31.49
CA LYS A 169 -4.24 -81.54 -31.66
C LYS A 169 -4.94 -81.63 -30.31
N SER A 170 -4.37 -82.35 -29.35
CA SER A 170 -4.92 -82.47 -27.99
C SER A 170 -4.99 -81.10 -27.31
N PHE A 171 -3.88 -80.35 -27.33
CA PHE A 171 -3.80 -79.00 -26.76
C PHE A 171 -4.82 -78.05 -27.39
N ILE A 172 -4.88 -77.98 -28.73
CA ILE A 172 -5.83 -77.11 -29.45
C ILE A 172 -7.27 -77.48 -29.12
N ASN A 173 -7.60 -78.78 -29.06
CA ASN A 173 -8.95 -79.24 -28.74
C ASN A 173 -9.38 -78.86 -27.31
N GLU A 174 -8.46 -78.83 -26.34
CA GLU A 174 -8.74 -78.32 -24.99
C GLU A 174 -9.18 -76.85 -25.03
N PHE A 175 -8.47 -76.02 -25.80
CA PHE A 175 -8.78 -74.60 -25.96
C PHE A 175 -10.07 -74.35 -26.74
N ILE A 176 -10.35 -75.15 -27.78
CA ILE A 176 -11.62 -75.09 -28.51
C ILE A 176 -12.80 -75.35 -27.56
N ARG A 177 -12.67 -76.31 -26.63
CA ARG A 177 -13.72 -76.61 -25.63
C ARG A 177 -13.93 -75.47 -24.63
N GLN A 178 -12.92 -74.61 -24.41
CA GLN A 178 -12.99 -73.50 -23.45
C GLN A 178 -13.26 -72.14 -24.12
N LYS A 179 -13.37 -72.08 -25.46
CA LYS A 179 -13.42 -70.83 -26.22
C LYS A 179 -14.51 -69.85 -25.75
N ASP A 180 -15.68 -70.36 -25.38
CA ASP A 180 -16.82 -69.51 -24.99
C ASP A 180 -16.57 -68.87 -23.61
N LYS A 181 -15.99 -69.63 -22.66
CA LYS A 181 -15.57 -69.11 -21.35
C LYS A 181 -14.48 -68.06 -21.50
N ASN A 182 -13.49 -68.32 -22.35
CA ASN A 182 -12.42 -67.37 -22.63
C ASN A 182 -12.98 -66.07 -23.25
N THR A 183 -13.92 -66.21 -24.18
CA THR A 183 -14.61 -65.06 -24.81
C THR A 183 -15.35 -64.22 -23.78
N GLN A 184 -16.14 -64.84 -22.91
CA GLN A 184 -16.87 -64.14 -21.85
C GLN A 184 -15.93 -63.40 -20.88
N PHE A 185 -14.84 -64.05 -20.47
CA PHE A 185 -13.87 -63.45 -19.56
C PHE A 185 -13.22 -62.19 -20.16
N PHE A 186 -12.73 -62.27 -21.40
CA PHE A 186 -12.12 -61.09 -22.03
C PHE A 186 -13.15 -60.00 -22.31
N GLN A 187 -14.39 -60.33 -22.70
CA GLN A 187 -15.47 -59.36 -22.84
C GLN A 187 -15.74 -58.61 -21.51
N GLN A 188 -15.76 -59.31 -20.38
CA GLN A 188 -15.93 -58.68 -19.07
C GLN A 188 -14.79 -57.71 -18.76
N ILE A 189 -13.55 -58.14 -18.97
CA ILE A 189 -12.36 -57.31 -18.72
C ILE A 189 -12.34 -56.06 -19.61
N PHE A 190 -12.64 -56.20 -20.91
CA PHE A 190 -12.68 -55.05 -21.81
C PHE A 190 -13.83 -54.09 -21.49
N ASN A 191 -15.01 -54.60 -21.12
CA ASN A 191 -16.13 -53.77 -20.69
C ASN A 191 -15.80 -52.95 -19.42
N GLU A 192 -15.11 -53.54 -18.44
CA GLU A 192 -14.67 -52.81 -17.24
C GLU A 192 -13.59 -51.77 -17.57
N GLN A 193 -12.66 -52.08 -18.48
CA GLN A 193 -11.68 -51.12 -18.97
C GLN A 193 -12.34 -49.91 -19.64
N ASP A 194 -13.37 -50.14 -20.46
CA ASP A 194 -14.08 -49.06 -21.14
C ASP A 194 -14.88 -48.18 -20.17
N LYS A 195 -15.49 -48.76 -19.13
CA LYS A 195 -16.12 -47.97 -18.04
C LYS A 195 -15.12 -47.07 -17.33
N LEU A 196 -13.91 -47.58 -17.05
CA LEU A 196 -12.85 -46.79 -16.42
C LEU A 196 -12.37 -45.66 -17.33
N LYS A 197 -12.22 -45.91 -18.64
CA LYS A 197 -11.89 -44.86 -19.62
C LYS A 197 -12.95 -43.76 -19.66
N GLN A 198 -14.22 -44.12 -19.58
CA GLN A 198 -15.34 -43.17 -19.57
C GLN A 198 -15.46 -42.37 -18.26
N ALA A 199 -14.84 -42.82 -17.16
CA ALA A 199 -14.87 -42.12 -15.88
C ALA A 199 -14.16 -40.76 -15.92
N ILE A 200 -13.23 -40.55 -16.86
CA ILE A 200 -12.58 -39.26 -17.10
C ILE A 200 -13.22 -38.60 -18.32
N ASN A 201 -14.33 -37.90 -18.08
CA ASN A 201 -15.03 -37.17 -19.12
C ASN A 201 -14.58 -35.70 -19.15
N LEU A 202 -13.65 -35.39 -20.05
CA LEU A 202 -13.14 -34.03 -20.25
C LEU A 202 -14.22 -33.07 -20.76
N ASP A 203 -15.21 -33.55 -21.51
CA ASP A 203 -16.32 -32.72 -21.99
C ASP A 203 -17.23 -32.29 -20.85
N ALA A 204 -17.49 -33.20 -19.89
CA ALA A 204 -18.22 -32.86 -18.67
C ALA A 204 -17.46 -31.81 -17.83
N LEU A 205 -16.13 -31.91 -17.76
CA LEU A 205 -15.30 -30.91 -17.08
C LEU A 205 -15.34 -29.54 -17.79
N ASP A 206 -15.35 -29.54 -19.12
CA ASP A 206 -15.50 -28.30 -19.90
C ASP A 206 -16.89 -27.67 -19.73
N GLN A 207 -17.95 -28.48 -19.62
CA GLN A 207 -19.30 -27.99 -19.32
C GLN A 207 -19.37 -27.32 -17.94
N ILE A 208 -18.77 -27.95 -16.92
CA ILE A 208 -18.68 -27.37 -15.57
C ILE A 208 -17.95 -26.02 -15.61
N ARG A 209 -16.83 -25.94 -16.34
CA ARG A 209 -16.08 -24.69 -16.53
C ARG A 209 -16.95 -23.59 -17.13
N LYS A 210 -17.70 -23.90 -18.19
CA LYS A 210 -18.60 -22.94 -18.86
C LYS A 210 -19.72 -22.45 -17.93
N GLN A 211 -20.33 -23.35 -17.16
CA GLN A 211 -21.39 -22.99 -16.20
C GLN A 211 -20.88 -22.08 -15.09
N MET A 212 -19.69 -22.37 -14.53
CA MET A 212 -19.10 -21.52 -13.48
C MET A 212 -18.86 -20.09 -13.98
N LEU A 213 -18.31 -19.95 -15.19
CA LEU A 213 -18.07 -18.63 -15.78
C LEU A 213 -19.40 -17.88 -16.03
N GLN A 214 -20.40 -18.55 -16.58
CA GLN A 214 -21.71 -17.93 -16.83
C GLN A 214 -22.38 -17.42 -15.55
N ILE A 215 -22.31 -18.17 -14.44
CA ILE A 215 -22.91 -17.73 -13.16
C ILE A 215 -22.22 -16.48 -12.63
N ILE A 216 -20.89 -16.42 -12.75
CA ILE A 216 -20.10 -15.25 -12.35
C ILE A 216 -20.50 -14.05 -13.20
N ASP A 217 -20.51 -14.20 -14.52
CA ASP A 217 -20.87 -13.12 -15.45
C ASP A 217 -22.29 -12.60 -15.19
N GLN A 218 -23.27 -13.49 -15.01
CA GLN A 218 -24.66 -13.11 -14.72
C GLN A 218 -24.81 -12.30 -13.43
N TYR A 219 -24.06 -12.65 -12.38
CA TYR A 219 -24.09 -11.89 -11.13
C TYR A 219 -23.55 -10.47 -11.32
N PHE A 220 -22.46 -10.31 -12.06
CA PHE A 220 -21.87 -9.00 -12.31
C PHE A 220 -22.72 -8.16 -13.27
N ASP A 221 -23.30 -8.77 -14.30
CA ASP A 221 -24.20 -8.11 -15.24
C ASP A 221 -25.49 -7.64 -14.56
N SER A 222 -26.07 -8.47 -13.69
CA SER A 222 -27.28 -8.10 -12.93
C SER A 222 -27.03 -6.96 -11.94
N ASN A 223 -25.82 -6.90 -11.36
CA ASN A 223 -25.43 -5.84 -10.43
C ASN A 223 -24.86 -4.59 -11.12
N ALA A 224 -24.52 -4.67 -12.42
CA ALA A 224 -23.99 -3.55 -13.19
C ALA A 224 -24.96 -2.36 -13.19
N PHE A 225 -26.28 -2.62 -13.26
CA PHE A 225 -27.30 -1.57 -13.19
C PHE A 225 -27.29 -0.82 -11.85
N SER A 226 -27.20 -1.55 -10.73
CA SER A 226 -27.12 -0.96 -9.38
C SER A 226 -25.85 -0.15 -9.18
N LEU A 227 -24.70 -0.63 -9.69
CA LEU A 227 -23.42 0.09 -9.68
C LEU A 227 -23.45 1.35 -10.56
N GLN A 228 -24.14 1.29 -11.70
CA GLN A 228 -24.33 2.43 -12.57
C GLN A 228 -25.25 3.49 -11.94
N GLN A 229 -26.34 3.08 -11.27
CA GLN A 229 -27.19 4.00 -10.50
C GLN A 229 -26.42 4.66 -9.35
N PHE A 230 -25.64 3.88 -8.60
CA PHE A 230 -24.79 4.42 -7.53
C PHE A 230 -23.78 5.46 -8.09
N SER A 231 -23.16 5.15 -9.22
CA SER A 231 -22.22 6.05 -9.89
C SER A 231 -22.90 7.34 -10.38
N ASN A 232 -24.13 7.24 -10.88
CA ASN A 232 -24.92 8.40 -11.30
C ASN A 232 -25.32 9.29 -10.11
N ASN A 233 -25.69 8.67 -8.97
CA ASN A 233 -25.98 9.40 -7.72
C ASN A 233 -24.73 10.08 -7.15
N LEU A 234 -23.55 9.46 -7.24
CA LEU A 234 -22.29 10.12 -6.88
C LEU A 234 -21.97 11.31 -7.79
N ARG A 235 -22.30 11.21 -9.09
CA ARG A 235 -22.11 12.33 -10.04
C ARG A 235 -23.07 13.48 -9.75
N SER A 236 -24.33 13.20 -9.42
CA SER A 236 -25.29 14.25 -9.06
C SER A 236 -24.88 14.96 -7.76
N LEU A 237 -24.40 14.24 -6.75
CA LEU A 237 -23.82 14.83 -5.53
C LEU A 237 -22.62 15.74 -5.84
N LYS A 238 -21.72 15.33 -6.73
CA LYS A 238 -20.60 16.17 -7.19
C LYS A 238 -21.02 17.37 -8.03
N GLN A 239 -22.18 17.31 -8.69
CA GLN A 239 -22.73 18.45 -9.44
C GLN A 239 -23.39 19.47 -8.51
N ILE A 240 -24.00 19.04 -7.40
CA ILE A 240 -24.54 19.95 -6.36
C ILE A 240 -23.41 20.84 -5.78
N GLN A 241 -22.19 20.31 -5.64
CA GLN A 241 -21.00 21.10 -5.23
C GLN A 241 -20.61 22.21 -6.22
N LYS A 242 -21.00 22.13 -7.51
CA LYS A 242 -20.70 23.16 -8.50
C LYS A 242 -21.71 24.32 -8.52
N ASN A 243 -22.86 24.13 -7.88
CA ASN A 243 -23.95 25.12 -7.80
C ASN A 243 -24.00 25.82 -6.44
N GLU A 244 -22.88 25.91 -5.72
CA GLU A 244 -22.81 26.73 -4.50
C GLU A 244 -23.34 28.16 -4.77
N PRO A 245 -24.03 28.80 -3.80
CA PRO A 245 -24.45 30.18 -3.93
C PRO A 245 -23.21 31.10 -3.93
N GLN A 246 -22.59 31.27 -5.10
CA GLN A 246 -21.42 32.13 -5.32
C GLN A 246 -21.70 33.64 -5.16
N GLN A 247 -22.90 34.05 -4.75
CA GLN A 247 -23.30 35.46 -4.86
C GLN A 247 -22.83 36.39 -3.73
N ASN A 248 -22.27 35.90 -2.61
CA ASN A 248 -21.77 36.81 -1.55
C ASN A 248 -20.29 36.60 -1.13
N GLN A 249 -19.60 35.58 -1.62
CA GLN A 249 -18.25 35.27 -1.11
C GLN A 249 -17.16 36.25 -1.58
N ASN A 250 -17.31 36.97 -2.68
CA ASN A 250 -16.18 37.73 -3.24
C ASN A 250 -15.98 39.14 -2.66
N HIS A 251 -17.02 39.81 -2.14
CA HIS A 251 -16.88 41.20 -1.69
C HIS A 251 -16.55 41.29 -0.18
N GLU A 252 -17.21 40.50 0.66
CA GLU A 252 -16.98 40.51 2.12
C GLU A 252 -15.66 39.82 2.51
N ILE A 253 -15.28 38.72 1.84
CA ILE A 253 -13.98 38.08 2.04
C ILE A 253 -12.84 39.00 1.58
N GLN A 254 -13.04 39.80 0.52
CA GLN A 254 -12.05 40.79 0.10
C GLN A 254 -11.87 41.92 1.13
N ILE A 255 -12.95 42.41 1.73
CA ILE A 255 -12.89 43.45 2.77
C ILE A 255 -12.22 42.91 4.05
N ILE A 256 -12.58 41.70 4.48
CA ILE A 256 -11.95 41.03 5.63
C ILE A 256 -10.46 40.78 5.35
N ASN A 257 -10.11 40.30 4.17
CA ASN A 257 -8.71 40.09 3.77
C ASN A 257 -7.91 41.39 3.68
N GLN A 258 -8.52 42.50 3.24
CA GLN A 258 -7.89 43.82 3.23
C GLN A 258 -7.61 44.33 4.65
N GLN A 259 -8.57 44.15 5.57
CA GLN A 259 -8.40 44.53 6.98
C GLN A 259 -7.35 43.65 7.69
N ILE A 260 -7.38 42.34 7.46
CA ILE A 260 -6.36 41.41 7.97
C ILE A 260 -4.97 41.76 7.40
N SER A 261 -4.87 42.08 6.11
CA SER A 261 -3.62 42.52 5.47
C SER A 261 -3.07 43.81 6.07
N TYR A 262 -3.93 44.76 6.43
CA TYR A 262 -3.53 46.02 7.08
C TYR A 262 -2.98 45.79 8.50
N TYR A 263 -3.61 44.91 9.29
CA TYR A 263 -3.11 44.58 10.62
C TYR A 263 -1.82 43.72 10.59
N ASN A 264 -1.70 42.81 9.62
CA ASN A 264 -0.50 41.98 9.45
C ASN A 264 0.73 42.80 8.99
N GLN A 265 0.55 43.95 8.33
CA GLN A 265 1.66 44.84 7.95
C GLN A 265 2.35 45.53 9.14
N GLN A 266 1.72 45.59 10.31
CA GLN A 266 2.35 46.17 11.51
C GLN A 266 3.19 45.17 12.34
N ILE A 267 3.19 43.87 11.98
CA ILE A 267 3.90 42.81 12.71
C ILE A 267 4.66 41.94 11.70
N ASN A 268 5.94 42.26 11.43
CA ASN A 268 6.76 41.61 10.40
C ASN A 268 6.99 40.10 10.60
N GLN A 269 6.48 39.26 9.69
CA GLN A 269 7.17 38.50 8.61
C GLN A 269 6.15 37.60 7.89
N PRO A 270 6.31 37.29 6.57
CA PRO A 270 5.37 36.43 5.86
C PRO A 270 5.31 35.05 6.53
N ILE A 271 4.12 34.68 7.00
CA ILE A 271 3.85 33.35 7.54
C ILE A 271 3.93 32.38 6.36
N LYS A 272 5.12 31.81 6.13
CA LYS A 272 5.27 30.62 5.31
C LYS A 272 4.50 29.51 6.00
N ILE A 273 3.42 29.02 5.39
CA ILE A 273 2.66 27.89 5.93
C ILE A 273 3.59 26.68 5.86
N GLN A 274 3.94 26.15 7.04
CA GLN A 274 4.74 24.95 7.17
C GLN A 274 3.80 23.78 7.39
N GLU A 275 3.73 22.88 6.42
CA GLU A 275 2.99 21.63 6.54
C GLU A 275 4.00 20.51 6.83
N ASP A 276 3.86 19.82 7.97
CA ASP A 276 4.63 18.61 8.22
C ASP A 276 3.95 17.43 7.51
N LEU A 277 4.63 16.91 6.49
CA LEU A 277 4.18 15.83 5.63
C LEU A 277 4.51 14.45 6.20
N LEU A 278 5.17 14.35 7.35
CA LEU A 278 5.72 13.08 7.83
C LEU A 278 4.68 11.96 7.93
N SER A 279 3.45 12.26 8.37
CA SER A 279 2.34 11.29 8.44
C SER A 279 1.82 10.84 7.07
N LYS A 280 2.13 11.58 6.00
CA LYS A 280 1.75 11.30 4.60
C LYS A 280 2.85 10.58 3.81
N ILE A 281 4.08 10.52 4.35
CA ILE A 281 5.23 9.90 3.68
C ILE A 281 5.19 8.38 3.86
N GLN A 282 5.33 7.67 2.74
CA GLN A 282 5.56 6.24 2.68
C GLN A 282 6.82 5.96 1.89
N PHE A 283 7.62 4.99 2.34
CA PHE A 283 8.81 4.53 1.63
C PHE A 283 8.48 3.28 0.80
N ILE A 284 8.67 3.40 -0.51
CA ILE A 284 8.41 2.36 -1.50
C ILE A 284 9.76 1.78 -1.93
N GLN A 285 9.88 0.45 -1.88
CA GLN A 285 11.08 -0.26 -2.28
C GLN A 285 11.21 -0.32 -3.80
N SER A 286 12.43 -0.14 -4.31
CA SER A 286 12.82 -0.39 -5.71
C SER A 286 12.55 -1.85 -6.12
N ILE A 287 12.01 -2.08 -7.32
CA ILE A 287 11.80 -3.43 -7.88
C ILE A 287 13.14 -4.14 -8.12
N TYR A 288 14.25 -3.40 -8.30
CA TYR A 288 15.60 -3.95 -8.48
C TYR A 288 16.23 -4.49 -7.17
N CYS A 289 15.45 -4.70 -6.12
CA CYS A 289 15.95 -5.36 -4.93
C CYS A 289 16.01 -6.88 -5.19
N GLU A 290 17.06 -7.36 -5.88
CA GLU A 290 17.36 -8.81 -5.96
C GLU A 290 17.33 -9.43 -4.54
N ASP A 291 16.98 -10.72 -4.41
CA ASP A 291 16.94 -11.48 -3.14
C ASP A 291 18.28 -11.49 -2.34
N LYS A 292 19.32 -10.87 -2.90
CA LYS A 292 20.65 -10.68 -2.30
C LYS A 292 20.74 -9.46 -1.38
N TYR A 293 19.86 -8.47 -1.52
CA TYR A 293 19.89 -7.25 -0.71
C TYR A 293 18.91 -7.31 0.46
N ASP A 294 19.30 -6.69 1.56
CA ASP A 294 18.46 -6.70 2.75
C ASP A 294 17.30 -5.72 2.63
N ARG A 295 16.14 -6.10 3.18
CA ARG A 295 14.96 -5.24 3.22
C ARG A 295 15.06 -4.30 4.41
N LEU A 296 14.61 -3.07 4.24
CA LEU A 296 14.44 -2.15 5.35
C LEU A 296 13.16 -2.50 6.11
N LYS A 297 13.29 -2.65 7.43
CA LYS A 297 12.18 -2.49 8.37
C LYS A 297 11.93 -1.00 8.50
N ILE A 298 10.72 -0.59 8.14
CA ILE A 298 10.23 0.77 8.33
C ILE A 298 9.25 0.72 9.49
N ALA A 299 9.56 1.43 10.57
CA ALA A 299 8.72 1.54 11.75
C ALA A 299 8.29 2.99 11.93
N VAL A 300 6.98 3.23 12.03
CA VAL A 300 6.45 4.55 12.38
C VAL A 300 6.25 4.56 13.89
N ASN A 301 6.98 5.41 14.58
CA ASN A 301 6.80 5.62 16.02
C ASN A 301 5.75 6.72 16.21
N GLN A 302 4.58 6.31 16.72
CA GLN A 302 3.43 7.19 16.92
C GLN A 302 3.63 8.16 18.11
N ASP A 303 4.47 7.81 19.08
CA ASP A 303 4.65 8.60 20.30
C ASP A 303 5.52 9.85 20.08
N ASN A 304 6.44 9.80 19.12
CA ASN A 304 7.35 10.89 18.81
C ASN A 304 7.24 11.40 17.36
N ASN A 305 6.28 10.88 16.58
CA ASN A 305 6.07 11.18 15.17
C ASN A 305 7.39 11.06 14.37
N GLN A 306 7.99 9.86 14.36
CA GLN A 306 9.24 9.60 13.63
C GLN A 306 9.10 8.35 12.75
N ILE A 307 9.78 8.36 11.60
CA ILE A 307 9.90 7.17 10.75
C ILE A 307 11.31 6.62 10.92
N GLU A 308 11.44 5.43 11.47
CA GLU A 308 12.70 4.72 11.61
C GLU A 308 12.87 3.68 10.50
N LEU A 309 14.00 3.73 9.81
CA LEU A 309 14.41 2.79 8.78
C LEU A 309 15.68 2.06 9.25
N ALA A 310 15.63 0.74 9.29
CA ALA A 310 16.77 -0.11 9.65
C ALA A 310 16.74 -1.40 8.83
N THR A 311 17.89 -2.00 8.54
CA THR A 311 17.92 -3.29 7.83
C THR A 311 17.37 -4.43 8.72
N GLN A 312 16.60 -5.35 8.12
CA GLN A 312 15.95 -6.46 8.84
C GLN A 312 16.93 -7.54 9.29
N ASN A 313 17.87 -7.90 8.41
CA ASN A 313 18.89 -8.90 8.65
C ASN A 313 20.27 -8.25 8.89
N VAL A 314 21.23 -9.07 9.31
CA VAL A 314 22.64 -8.67 9.50
C VAL A 314 23.48 -9.18 8.32
N LYS A 315 22.87 -9.44 7.16
CA LYS A 315 23.63 -9.83 5.97
C LYS A 315 24.50 -8.64 5.57
N ILE A 316 25.82 -8.86 5.50
CA ILE A 316 26.81 -7.83 5.16
C ILE A 316 26.45 -7.25 3.80
N GLY A 317 26.19 -5.95 3.72
CA GLY A 317 25.92 -5.27 2.45
C GLY A 317 25.00 -4.08 2.57
N TRP A 318 24.52 -3.64 1.40
CA TRP A 318 23.57 -2.55 1.23
C TRP A 318 22.13 -3.07 1.22
N SER A 319 21.20 -2.25 1.68
CA SER A 319 19.78 -2.44 1.43
C SER A 319 19.46 -2.16 -0.05
N GLY A 320 18.27 -2.55 -0.48
CA GLY A 320 17.67 -1.95 -1.67
C GLY A 320 17.50 -0.43 -1.52
N CYS A 321 17.29 0.26 -2.64
CA CYS A 321 16.89 1.68 -2.64
C CYS A 321 15.42 1.82 -2.24
N TYR A 322 15.12 2.79 -1.39
CA TYR A 322 13.76 3.15 -0.98
C TYR A 322 13.46 4.60 -1.33
N TYR A 323 12.28 4.85 -1.88
CA TYR A 323 11.85 6.16 -2.38
C TYR A 323 10.58 6.61 -1.67
N THR A 324 10.41 7.92 -1.45
CA THR A 324 9.16 8.45 -0.94
C THR A 324 8.05 8.40 -1.98
N ASN A 325 6.82 8.13 -1.54
CA ASN A 325 5.60 8.29 -2.35
C ASN A 325 5.37 9.76 -2.79
N LEU A 326 5.96 10.74 -2.11
CA LEU A 326 5.91 12.15 -2.48
C LEU A 326 6.84 12.47 -3.67
N ILE A 327 6.28 13.15 -4.67
CA ILE A 327 7.02 13.86 -5.71
C ILE A 327 7.15 15.33 -5.26
N PHE A 328 8.36 15.88 -5.30
CA PHE A 328 8.58 17.28 -4.96
C PHE A 328 7.98 18.22 -6.01
N ASP A 329 7.12 19.15 -5.55
CA ASP A 329 6.67 20.28 -6.35
C ASP A 329 7.83 21.24 -6.58
N ARG A 330 7.96 21.74 -7.81
CA ARG A 330 9.03 22.64 -8.19
C ARG A 330 8.91 24.01 -7.54
N ASN A 331 7.69 24.41 -7.21
CA ASN A 331 7.37 25.73 -6.66
C ASN A 331 7.37 25.75 -5.13
N GLN A 332 7.69 24.64 -4.47
CA GLN A 332 7.70 24.52 -3.02
C GLN A 332 9.13 24.27 -2.51
N ASP A 333 9.39 24.72 -1.28
CA ASP A 333 10.63 24.42 -0.58
C ASP A 333 10.37 23.27 0.41
N TYR A 334 11.31 22.34 0.54
CA TYR A 334 11.20 21.23 1.46
C TYR A 334 12.38 21.16 2.42
N ILE A 335 12.12 20.76 3.65
CA ILE A 335 13.14 20.48 4.68
C ILE A 335 12.88 19.10 5.26
N ILE A 336 13.84 18.21 5.11
CA ILE A 336 13.82 16.87 5.70
C ILE A 336 14.81 16.86 6.85
N ARG A 337 14.34 16.70 8.08
CA ARG A 337 15.21 16.56 9.25
C ARG A 337 15.35 15.10 9.61
N PHE A 338 16.56 14.65 9.86
CA PHE A 338 16.84 13.25 10.13
C PHE A 338 18.05 13.07 11.06
N ARG A 339 18.08 11.93 11.72
CA ARG A 339 19.19 11.45 12.55
C ARG A 339 19.67 10.11 12.03
N VAL A 340 20.97 9.88 12.03
CA VAL A 340 21.54 8.59 11.64
C VAL A 340 22.26 7.98 12.81
N ARG A 341 22.05 6.70 13.09
CA ARG A 341 22.69 5.98 14.18
C ARG A 341 23.35 4.72 13.64
N GLN A 342 24.44 4.31 14.27
CA GLN A 342 25.10 3.07 13.94
C GLN A 342 24.47 1.89 14.70
N LYS A 343 24.14 0.82 13.98
CA LYS A 343 23.74 -0.47 14.51
C LYS A 343 25.03 -1.24 14.81
N TYR A 344 25.29 -1.50 16.10
CA TYR A 344 26.50 -2.16 16.63
C TYR A 344 27.78 -1.31 16.59
N ASN A 345 28.77 -1.64 17.44
CA ASN A 345 30.13 -1.07 17.42
C ASN A 345 30.96 -1.64 16.24
N TYR A 346 30.45 -1.51 15.01
CA TYR A 346 31.19 -1.90 13.83
C TYR A 346 32.14 -0.78 13.39
N LYS A 347 33.22 -1.10 12.65
CA LYS A 347 34.20 -0.07 12.29
C LYS A 347 33.66 0.96 11.30
N LYS A 348 32.71 0.58 10.44
CA LYS A 348 32.20 1.46 9.39
C LYS A 348 30.74 1.17 9.10
N ALA A 349 29.90 2.19 9.10
CA ALA A 349 28.57 2.15 8.50
C ALA A 349 28.50 3.17 7.37
N GLU A 350 27.60 2.95 6.41
CA GLU A 350 27.42 3.83 5.27
C GLU A 350 25.93 4.04 4.98
N MET A 351 25.60 5.20 4.43
CA MET A 351 24.25 5.53 4.00
C MET A 351 24.31 6.47 2.81
N GLN A 352 23.43 6.26 1.83
CA GLN A 352 23.23 7.20 0.74
C GLN A 352 21.83 7.80 0.82
N LEU A 353 21.72 9.11 0.61
CA LEU A 353 20.42 9.78 0.46
C LEU A 353 20.50 10.96 -0.49
N GLY A 354 19.33 11.41 -0.94
CA GLY A 354 19.20 12.59 -1.78
C GLY A 354 17.92 12.54 -2.61
N LEU A 355 18.01 13.06 -3.83
CA LEU A 355 16.93 13.05 -4.80
C LEU A 355 17.19 12.05 -5.92
N ALA A 356 16.12 11.45 -6.42
CA ALA A 356 16.13 10.63 -7.62
C ALA A 356 14.91 10.93 -8.46
N SER A 357 15.08 10.96 -9.78
CA SER A 357 13.98 11.06 -10.74
C SER A 357 13.28 9.71 -10.91
N ASN A 358 12.02 9.73 -11.34
CA ASN A 358 11.31 8.50 -11.69
C ASN A 358 12.03 7.67 -12.78
N ALA A 359 12.90 8.26 -13.61
CA ALA A 359 13.68 7.50 -14.59
C ALA A 359 14.78 6.62 -13.98
N GLN A 360 15.12 6.85 -12.70
CA GLN A 360 15.99 5.99 -11.90
C GLN A 360 15.22 5.12 -10.91
N TYR A 361 13.89 5.26 -10.88
CA TYR A 361 13.01 4.34 -10.18
C TYR A 361 13.29 2.93 -10.73
N ASP A 362 13.44 1.96 -9.83
CA ASP A 362 13.79 0.58 -10.18
C ASP A 362 15.18 0.33 -10.75
N LYS A 363 16.14 1.24 -10.52
CA LYS A 363 17.57 0.95 -10.76
C LYS A 363 18.30 0.61 -9.47
N PHE A 364 19.43 -0.08 -9.64
CA PHE A 364 20.30 -0.49 -8.53
C PHE A 364 20.81 0.71 -7.72
N PHE A 365 21.27 1.74 -8.43
CA PHE A 365 21.70 3.01 -7.87
C PHE A 365 21.12 4.17 -8.70
N PRO A 366 20.64 5.24 -8.07
CA PRO A 366 20.23 6.43 -8.80
C PRO A 366 21.46 7.18 -9.31
N TYR A 367 21.69 7.14 -10.62
CA TYR A 367 22.80 7.82 -11.30
C TYR A 367 22.55 9.31 -11.57
N ASP A 368 21.52 9.89 -10.94
CA ASP A 368 21.17 11.31 -11.14
C ASP A 368 22.21 12.26 -10.53
N ASN A 369 23.15 11.78 -9.70
CA ASN A 369 24.13 12.63 -9.02
C ASN A 369 23.46 13.78 -8.24
N LEU A 370 22.33 13.49 -7.58
CA LEU A 370 21.60 14.40 -6.68
C LEU A 370 21.60 13.85 -5.25
N SER A 371 22.71 13.24 -4.83
CA SER A 371 22.84 12.54 -3.54
C SER A 371 24.20 12.74 -2.89
N CYS A 372 24.30 12.31 -1.63
CA CYS A 372 25.55 12.13 -0.87
C CYS A 372 25.59 10.77 -0.14
N LEU A 373 26.80 10.31 0.17
CA LEU A 373 27.21 9.07 0.83
C LEU A 373 27.81 9.53 2.13
N MET A 374 27.08 9.29 3.19
CA MET A 374 27.55 9.44 4.55
C MET A 374 28.28 8.17 4.97
N GLN A 375 29.47 8.36 5.51
CA GLN A 375 30.28 7.31 6.14
C GLN A 375 30.37 7.60 7.63
N PHE A 376 30.08 6.57 8.43
CA PHE A 376 30.08 6.62 9.88
C PHE A 376 31.28 5.83 10.40
N PHE A 377 32.18 6.50 11.11
CA PHE A 377 33.37 5.90 11.71
C PHE A 377 33.56 6.51 13.09
N GLU A 378 33.67 5.69 14.14
CA GLU A 378 33.93 6.15 15.52
C GLU A 378 33.01 7.30 15.99
N ASN A 379 31.70 7.15 15.79
CA ASN A 379 30.68 8.18 16.12
C ASN A 379 30.86 9.52 15.38
N LYS A 380 31.55 9.52 14.24
CA LYS A 380 31.68 10.68 13.36
C LYS A 380 31.06 10.39 12.01
N ILE A 381 30.38 11.40 11.47
CA ILE A 381 29.85 11.44 10.12
C ILE A 381 30.87 12.14 9.23
N SER A 382 31.15 11.54 8.08
CA SER A 382 31.91 12.15 6.99
C SER A 382 31.15 11.96 5.69
N ILE A 383 31.29 12.90 4.77
CA ILE A 383 30.69 12.82 3.43
C ILE A 383 31.77 12.35 2.46
N SER A 384 31.46 11.32 1.66
CA SER A 384 32.39 10.81 0.67
C SER A 384 32.48 11.72 -0.54
N ASP A 385 33.69 11.88 -1.08
CA ASP A 385 33.95 12.64 -2.30
C ASP A 385 33.65 11.84 -3.59
N ILE A 386 33.24 10.56 -3.48
CA ILE A 386 33.12 9.63 -4.62
C ILE A 386 31.70 9.67 -5.21
N ASN A 387 31.61 10.00 -6.51
CA ASN A 387 30.44 9.82 -7.40
C ASN A 387 29.13 10.48 -6.96
N GLN A 388 29.20 11.69 -6.41
CA GLN A 388 28.06 12.31 -5.77
C GLN A 388 27.86 13.79 -6.04
N GLY A 389 26.61 14.21 -5.86
CA GLY A 389 26.15 15.55 -6.20
C GLY A 389 26.40 16.57 -5.12
N ILE A 390 26.03 16.21 -3.89
CA ILE A 390 26.03 17.10 -2.73
C ILE A 390 27.40 17.01 -2.08
N ALA A 391 28.32 17.90 -2.47
CA ALA A 391 29.70 17.93 -2.00
C ALA A 391 30.34 19.34 -2.02
N LYS A 392 29.63 20.36 -2.53
CA LYS A 392 30.14 21.73 -2.57
C LYS A 392 30.09 22.33 -1.17
N VAL A 393 31.24 22.59 -0.56
CA VAL A 393 31.29 23.30 0.72
C VAL A 393 30.77 24.72 0.54
N ILE A 394 29.70 25.06 1.27
CA ILE A 394 29.12 26.42 1.31
C ILE A 394 29.58 27.12 2.59
N LYS A 395 29.56 26.42 3.72
CA LYS A 395 29.92 26.94 5.03
C LYS A 395 30.46 25.83 5.93
N GLY A 396 31.47 26.13 6.75
CA GLY A 396 32.00 25.18 7.75
C GLY A 396 32.66 23.93 7.14
N ASP A 397 32.72 22.86 7.92
CA ASP A 397 33.25 21.56 7.53
C ASP A 397 32.36 20.42 8.05
N LEU A 398 31.74 19.67 7.14
CA LEU A 398 30.95 18.48 7.49
C LEU A 398 31.83 17.23 7.66
N LYS A 399 33.16 17.36 7.53
CA LYS A 399 34.09 16.29 7.89
C LYS A 399 34.17 16.27 9.42
N ASN A 400 33.56 15.26 10.05
CA ASN A 400 33.57 14.97 11.48
C ASN A 400 32.43 15.58 12.32
N ILE A 401 31.20 15.55 11.82
CA ILE A 401 30.01 15.83 12.65
C ILE A 401 29.81 14.65 13.61
N SER A 402 29.39 14.90 14.85
CA SER A 402 28.99 13.82 15.76
C SER A 402 27.83 13.02 15.17
N SER A 403 27.87 11.69 15.27
CA SER A 403 26.81 10.79 14.78
C SER A 403 25.49 10.93 15.53
N ASN A 404 25.44 11.69 16.62
CA ASN A 404 24.20 11.97 17.36
C ASN A 404 23.55 13.31 16.97
N GLU A 405 24.19 14.08 16.10
CA GLU A 405 23.64 15.34 15.61
C GLU A 405 22.47 15.10 14.66
N ASP A 406 21.48 15.98 14.75
CA ASP A 406 20.40 16.05 13.78
C ASP A 406 20.89 16.80 12.54
N LEU A 407 20.58 16.23 11.39
CA LEU A 407 20.90 16.79 10.08
C LEU A 407 19.62 17.24 9.39
N GLN A 408 19.77 18.15 8.44
CA GLN A 408 18.68 18.57 7.58
C GLN A 408 19.10 18.57 6.11
N LEU A 409 18.22 18.08 5.25
CA LEU A 409 18.30 18.21 3.80
C LEU A 409 17.29 19.27 3.36
N LYS A 410 17.77 20.38 2.80
CA LYS A 410 16.95 21.43 2.21
C LYS A 410 16.88 21.24 0.70
N VAL A 411 15.67 21.36 0.15
CA VAL A 411 15.40 21.18 -1.27
C VAL A 411 14.58 22.37 -1.78
N SER A 412 15.06 23.06 -2.80
CA SER A 412 14.29 24.03 -3.58
C SER A 412 14.67 23.88 -5.05
N ILE A 413 13.77 23.28 -5.85
CA ILE A 413 14.08 22.91 -7.24
C ILE A 413 14.29 24.15 -8.10
N ASN A 414 13.35 25.11 -8.05
CA ASN A 414 13.42 26.33 -8.85
C ASN A 414 14.61 27.23 -8.48
N GLN A 415 15.01 27.23 -7.20
CA GLN A 415 16.18 27.98 -6.73
C GLN A 415 17.50 27.22 -6.95
N GLY A 416 17.45 25.97 -7.43
CA GLY A 416 18.64 25.15 -7.65
C GLY A 416 19.33 24.73 -6.34
N ILE A 417 18.58 24.64 -5.24
CA ILE A 417 19.07 24.34 -3.89
C ILE A 417 18.84 22.86 -3.60
N LEU A 418 19.93 22.18 -3.26
CA LEU A 418 19.93 20.87 -2.62
C LEU A 418 21.11 20.86 -1.65
N GLU A 419 20.82 21.04 -0.37
CA GLU A 419 21.80 21.33 0.66
C GLU A 419 21.64 20.41 1.87
N LEU A 420 22.76 19.88 2.36
CA LEU A 420 22.83 19.14 3.61
C LEU A 420 23.53 20.01 4.66
N SER A 421 22.92 20.13 5.84
CA SER A 421 23.53 20.84 6.97
C SER A 421 23.25 20.17 8.31
N ASP A 422 23.99 20.57 9.33
CA ASP A 422 23.56 20.41 10.73
C ASP A 422 22.34 21.31 11.00
N ILE A 423 21.57 21.01 12.06
CA ILE A 423 20.38 21.81 12.45
C ILE A 423 20.72 23.28 12.69
N ASN A 424 21.89 23.55 13.26
CA ASN A 424 22.35 24.91 13.55
C ASN A 424 22.90 25.64 12.31
N GLN A 425 23.01 24.96 11.17
CA GLN A 425 23.54 25.51 9.91
C GLN A 425 24.95 26.11 10.06
N ASN A 426 25.75 25.55 10.96
CA ASN A 426 27.15 25.92 11.10
C ASN A 426 27.98 25.31 9.97
N ASN A 427 27.57 24.12 9.51
CA ASN A 427 28.22 23.36 8.46
C ASN A 427 27.18 23.06 7.36
N VAL A 428 27.46 23.50 6.13
CA VAL A 428 26.54 23.40 4.99
C VAL A 428 27.32 22.96 3.76
N ILE A 429 26.89 21.87 3.14
CA ILE A 429 27.30 21.49 1.79
C ILE A 429 26.10 21.52 0.85
N GLY A 430 26.35 21.94 -0.38
CA GLY A 430 25.36 21.98 -1.44
C GLY A 430 25.69 21.09 -2.62
N LEU A 431 24.77 21.09 -3.57
CA LEU A 431 24.95 20.49 -4.88
C LEU A 431 26.07 21.20 -5.66
N LEU A 432 26.98 20.41 -6.24
CA LEU A 432 28.00 20.90 -7.15
C LEU A 432 27.36 21.60 -8.36
N ASP A 433 27.93 22.73 -8.80
CA ASP A 433 27.33 23.56 -9.84
C ASP A 433 27.09 22.80 -11.16
N LYS A 434 27.98 21.88 -11.52
CA LYS A 434 27.84 21.01 -12.71
C LYS A 434 26.59 20.12 -12.71
N TYR A 435 25.97 19.89 -11.55
CA TYR A 435 24.79 19.06 -11.39
C TYR A 435 23.51 19.84 -11.10
N LYS A 436 23.58 21.18 -10.91
CA LYS A 436 22.38 22.01 -10.67
C LYS A 436 21.32 21.86 -11.76
N GLN A 437 21.74 21.74 -13.02
CA GLN A 437 20.84 21.48 -14.14
C GLN A 437 20.00 20.20 -13.98
N LYS A 438 20.48 19.20 -13.21
CA LYS A 438 19.76 17.95 -12.98
C LYS A 438 18.58 18.10 -12.01
N LEU A 439 18.48 19.20 -11.26
CA LEU A 439 17.27 19.52 -10.51
C LEU A 439 16.08 19.81 -11.43
N SER A 440 16.32 20.10 -12.72
CA SER A 440 15.27 20.24 -13.74
C SER A 440 14.69 18.91 -14.23
N LEU A 441 15.19 17.76 -13.76
CA LEU A 441 14.61 16.45 -14.04
C LEU A 441 13.16 16.38 -13.53
N GLN A 442 12.32 15.59 -14.19
CA GLN A 442 10.92 15.44 -13.80
C GLN A 442 10.77 14.44 -12.66
N ASN A 443 9.75 14.67 -11.83
CA ASN A 443 9.31 13.76 -10.78
C ASN A 443 10.44 13.36 -9.81
N LEU A 444 11.10 14.35 -9.22
CA LEU A 444 12.11 14.12 -8.19
C LEU A 444 11.45 13.66 -6.89
N ARG A 445 12.00 12.60 -6.29
CA ARG A 445 11.57 12.02 -5.01
C ARG A 445 12.74 11.94 -4.06
N PHE A 446 12.47 11.96 -2.75
CA PHE A 446 13.51 11.66 -1.77
C PHE A 446 13.79 10.15 -1.80
N PHE A 447 15.06 9.78 -1.76
CA PHE A 447 15.46 8.38 -1.66
C PHE A 447 16.51 8.17 -0.58
N VAL A 448 16.58 6.93 -0.12
CA VAL A 448 17.57 6.45 0.84
C VAL A 448 18.00 5.02 0.52
N GLN A 449 19.26 4.73 0.82
CA GLN A 449 19.83 3.39 0.86
C GLN A 449 20.73 3.26 2.10
N LEU A 450 20.57 2.19 2.87
CA LEU A 450 21.32 1.97 4.11
C LEU A 450 22.27 0.79 3.96
N ASN A 451 23.46 0.87 4.52
CA ASN A 451 24.23 -0.34 4.83
C ASN A 451 23.61 -1.07 6.04
N CYS A 452 23.84 -2.38 6.19
CA CYS A 452 23.36 -3.22 7.30
C CYS A 452 23.73 -2.73 8.72
N TYR A 453 24.64 -1.76 8.84
CA TYR A 453 25.04 -1.15 10.10
C TYR A 453 24.45 0.24 10.36
N SER A 454 23.52 0.71 9.53
CA SER A 454 22.95 2.06 9.65
C SER A 454 21.46 2.02 10.04
N ILE A 455 21.06 2.94 10.90
CA ILE A 455 19.66 3.24 11.24
C ILE A 455 19.41 4.70 10.90
N LEU A 456 18.37 4.97 10.12
CA LEU A 456 17.93 6.32 9.80
C LEU A 456 16.62 6.62 10.52
N SER A 457 16.53 7.73 11.22
CA SER A 457 15.30 8.25 11.81
C SER A 457 14.94 9.55 11.10
N ILE A 458 13.85 9.58 10.34
CA ILE A 458 13.27 10.82 9.82
C ILE A 458 12.47 11.47 10.95
N LEU A 459 12.86 12.69 11.30
CA LEU A 459 12.31 13.44 12.43
C LEU A 459 11.20 14.38 11.98
N GLN A 460 11.34 15.02 10.82
CA GLN A 460 10.36 15.93 10.23
C GLN A 460 10.48 15.93 8.71
N PHE A 461 9.36 16.14 8.03
CA PHE A 461 9.34 16.30 6.57
C PHE A 461 8.47 17.50 6.22
N ILE A 462 9.08 18.69 6.22
CA ILE A 462 8.37 19.96 6.15
C ILE A 462 8.27 20.41 4.69
N ASN A 463 7.06 20.76 4.28
CA ASN A 463 6.78 21.54 3.09
C ASN A 463 6.55 22.99 3.51
N ILE A 464 7.27 23.89 2.86
CA ILE A 464 7.19 25.32 3.08
C ILE A 464 6.46 25.91 1.86
N GLN A 465 5.19 26.26 2.07
CA GLN A 465 4.40 26.98 1.08
C GLN A 465 4.74 28.46 1.18
N GLY A 466 5.26 29.01 0.08
CA GLY A 466 5.72 30.39 -0.06
C GLY A 466 4.64 31.36 -0.48
#